data_AF-A0A4Q6C9L8-F1
#
_entry.id   AF-A0A4Q6C9L8-F1
#
_cell.length_a   1.000
_cell.length_b   1.000
_cell.length_c   1.000
_cell.angle_alpha   90.00
_cell.angle_beta   90.00
_cell.angle_gamma   90.00
#
_symmetry.space_group_name_H-M   'P 1'
#
loop_
_entity.id
_entity.type
_entity.pdbx_description
1 polymer ?
#
loop_
_entity_poly.entity_id
_entity_poly.type
_entity_poly.pdbx_seq_one_letter_code
_entity_poly.pdbx_strand_id
1 'polypeptide(L)'
;EAGHFPPPLLPSSATLHNYRELFLRAGMGRFLFNSLLISTCVMVLSVLFNTLAGYAFAKLRFRGRDRAFRALLAALVIPAQVSMMPLFLLLKQMGLVNTYVGAIVPGMAGIFGIFLVRQYARSIPDELLEAARIDGAGEWRIFFQIVLPVLKPILVTLAIFSFLGAWNDFMWPLIVLSDQGLQTLPVALASLSREHVMDYELMMAGSVVTVVPVLVLFLVLQRYYLQGLLLGSVKG
;
A
#
# COMPACT_ATOMS: atom_id res chain seq x y z
N GLU A 1 9.67 -27.13 -21.52
CA GLU A 1 8.33 -27.73 -21.69
C GLU A 1 7.22 -26.70 -21.85
N ALA A 2 7.27 -25.55 -21.15
CA ALA A 2 6.21 -24.55 -21.16
C ALA A 2 6.05 -23.81 -22.52
N GLY A 3 7.06 -23.86 -23.38
CA GLY A 3 7.01 -23.29 -24.73
C GLY A 3 6.29 -24.15 -25.79
N HIS A 4 5.85 -25.37 -25.46
CA HIS A 4 5.08 -26.21 -26.40
C HIS A 4 3.59 -25.85 -26.39
N PHE A 5 2.91 -25.97 -27.55
CA PHE A 5 1.47 -25.74 -27.66
C PHE A 5 0.73 -27.04 -28.05
N PRO A 6 -0.28 -27.49 -27.29
CA PRO A 6 -0.72 -26.94 -26.01
C PRO A 6 0.30 -27.23 -24.87
N PRO A 7 0.49 -26.31 -23.92
CA PRO A 7 1.40 -26.56 -22.79
C PRO A 7 0.83 -27.68 -21.90
N PRO A 8 1.66 -28.64 -21.46
CA PRO A 8 1.19 -29.72 -20.61
C PRO A 8 0.69 -29.18 -19.25
N LEU A 9 -0.43 -29.71 -18.76
CA LEU A 9 -1.02 -29.29 -17.48
C LEU A 9 -0.15 -29.65 -16.27
N LEU A 10 0.63 -30.72 -16.38
CA LEU A 10 1.57 -31.18 -15.37
C LEU A 10 2.96 -31.31 -16.00
N PRO A 11 4.03 -30.92 -15.28
CA PRO A 11 5.40 -31.10 -15.78
C PRO A 11 5.73 -32.59 -15.88
N SER A 12 6.54 -32.97 -16.87
CA SER A 12 7.04 -34.36 -16.97
C SER A 12 7.92 -34.73 -15.76
N SER A 13 8.65 -33.75 -15.23
CA SER A 13 9.44 -33.84 -14.01
C SER A 13 9.27 -32.57 -13.18
N ALA A 14 8.73 -32.70 -11.97
CA ALA A 14 8.64 -31.59 -11.04
C ALA A 14 10.05 -31.20 -10.54
N THR A 15 10.44 -29.94 -10.73
CA THR A 15 11.75 -29.43 -10.27
C THR A 15 11.62 -28.06 -9.63
N LEU A 16 12.55 -27.72 -8.73
CA LEU A 16 12.69 -26.38 -8.14
C LEU A 16 13.81 -25.57 -8.78
N HIS A 17 14.31 -26.00 -9.94
CA HIS A 17 15.51 -25.44 -10.56
C HIS A 17 15.36 -23.94 -10.84
N ASN A 18 14.25 -23.53 -11.46
CA ASN A 18 13.99 -22.13 -11.81
C ASN A 18 13.87 -21.22 -10.59
N TYR A 19 13.32 -21.72 -9.48
CA TYR A 19 13.30 -20.97 -8.22
C TYR A 19 14.72 -20.78 -7.69
N ARG A 20 15.53 -21.84 -7.67
CA ARG A 20 16.93 -21.74 -7.23
C ARG A 20 17.72 -20.77 -8.10
N GLU A 21 17.52 -20.80 -9.42
CA GLU A 21 18.16 -19.90 -10.37
C GLU A 21 17.79 -18.42 -10.11
N LEU A 22 16.49 -18.13 -9.88
CA LEU A 22 16.03 -16.79 -9.54
C LEU A 22 16.68 -16.23 -8.27
N PHE A 23 16.75 -17.04 -7.21
CA PHE A 23 17.27 -16.56 -5.93
C PHE A 23 18.81 -16.49 -5.90
N LEU A 24 19.51 -17.45 -6.53
CA LEU A 24 20.97 -17.50 -6.49
C LEU A 24 21.65 -16.65 -7.57
N ARG A 25 21.07 -16.55 -8.77
CA ARG A 25 21.70 -15.87 -9.91
C ARG A 25 21.04 -14.54 -10.24
N ALA A 26 19.71 -14.47 -10.20
CA ALA A 26 18.98 -13.24 -10.56
C ALA A 26 18.81 -12.25 -9.38
N GLY A 27 19.31 -12.56 -8.18
CA GLY A 27 19.25 -11.66 -7.02
C GLY A 27 17.83 -11.44 -6.47
N MET A 28 16.90 -12.34 -6.75
CA MET A 28 15.46 -12.17 -6.44
C MET A 28 15.18 -11.87 -4.95
N GLY A 29 16.01 -12.43 -4.05
CA GLY A 29 15.89 -12.17 -2.61
C GLY A 29 16.01 -10.70 -2.23
N ARG A 30 16.87 -9.93 -2.94
CA ARG A 30 17.04 -8.50 -2.69
C ARG A 30 15.81 -7.70 -3.14
N PHE A 31 15.26 -8.00 -4.31
CA PHE A 31 14.06 -7.33 -4.81
C PHE A 31 12.83 -7.63 -3.95
N LEU A 32 12.71 -8.88 -3.48
CA LEU A 32 11.69 -9.28 -2.52
C LEU A 32 11.81 -8.49 -1.21
N PHE A 33 13.02 -8.39 -0.66
CA PHE A 33 13.30 -7.59 0.54
C PHE A 33 12.96 -6.12 0.33
N ASN A 34 13.39 -5.52 -0.78
CA ASN A 34 13.08 -4.12 -1.13
C ASN A 34 11.57 -3.88 -1.19
N SER A 35 10.83 -4.75 -1.88
CA SER A 35 9.37 -4.68 -1.95
C SER A 35 8.71 -4.80 -0.59
N LEU A 36 9.12 -5.77 0.25
CA LEU A 36 8.57 -5.93 1.60
C LEU A 36 8.87 -4.71 2.48
N LEU A 37 10.09 -4.20 2.43
CA LEU A 37 10.51 -3.03 3.19
C LEU A 37 9.71 -1.79 2.79
N ILE A 38 9.70 -1.45 1.50
CA ILE A 38 8.99 -0.26 0.98
C ILE A 38 7.49 -0.37 1.28
N SER A 39 6.86 -1.50 0.93
CA SER A 39 5.40 -1.66 1.11
C SER A 39 4.98 -1.62 2.58
N THR A 40 5.79 -2.21 3.47
CA THR A 40 5.53 -2.19 4.92
C THR A 40 5.72 -0.78 5.50
N CYS A 41 6.78 -0.07 5.11
CA CYS A 41 7.01 1.32 5.53
C CYS A 41 5.88 2.24 5.04
N VAL A 42 5.49 2.13 3.77
CA VAL A 42 4.35 2.87 3.21
C VAL A 42 3.08 2.56 3.98
N MET A 43 2.78 1.28 4.22
CA MET A 43 1.60 0.86 4.99
C MET A 43 1.58 1.47 6.40
N VAL A 44 2.65 1.32 7.16
CA VAL A 44 2.71 1.81 8.56
C VAL A 44 2.55 3.32 8.61
N LEU A 45 3.28 4.05 7.76
CA LEU A 45 3.20 5.51 7.71
C LEU A 45 1.83 5.98 7.21
N SER A 46 1.28 5.33 6.18
CA SER A 46 -0.08 5.58 5.67
C SER A 46 -1.13 5.41 6.76
N VAL A 47 -1.10 4.30 7.50
CA VAL A 47 -2.02 4.10 8.63
C VAL A 47 -1.84 5.21 9.65
N LEU A 48 -0.61 5.52 10.06
CA LEU A 48 -0.34 6.58 11.05
C LEU A 48 -0.89 7.94 10.61
N PHE A 49 -0.46 8.46 9.46
CA PHE A 49 -0.79 9.81 9.02
C PHE A 49 -2.26 9.93 8.60
N ASN A 50 -2.80 8.95 7.89
CA ASN A 50 -4.20 9.01 7.46
C ASN A 50 -5.16 8.84 8.65
N THR A 51 -4.79 8.08 9.70
CA THR A 51 -5.59 7.98 10.92
C THR A 51 -5.71 9.32 11.62
N LEU A 52 -4.56 9.99 11.82
CA LEU A 52 -4.50 11.31 12.47
C LEU A 52 -5.24 12.37 11.65
N ALA A 53 -4.98 12.45 10.34
CA ALA A 53 -5.64 13.40 9.46
C ALA A 53 -7.15 13.13 9.35
N GLY A 54 -7.56 11.87 9.20
CA GLY A 54 -8.97 11.49 9.15
C GLY A 54 -9.72 11.84 10.43
N TYR A 55 -9.11 11.59 11.60
CA TYR A 55 -9.64 12.03 12.90
C TYR A 55 -9.77 13.56 12.95
N ALA A 56 -8.72 14.30 12.59
CA ALA A 56 -8.74 15.75 12.62
C ALA A 56 -9.85 16.33 11.71
N PHE A 57 -9.99 15.83 10.49
CA PHE A 57 -11.04 16.27 9.55
C PHE A 57 -12.45 15.83 9.95
N ALA A 58 -12.61 14.82 10.82
CA ALA A 58 -13.89 14.34 11.29
C ALA A 58 -14.34 15.04 12.58
N LYS A 59 -13.43 15.18 13.56
CA LYS A 59 -13.77 15.50 14.96
C LYS A 59 -13.22 16.82 15.47
N LEU A 60 -12.10 17.29 14.93
CA LEU A 60 -11.57 18.58 15.34
C LEU A 60 -12.27 19.72 14.60
N ARG A 61 -12.40 20.86 15.29
CA ARG A 61 -12.94 22.10 14.74
C ARG A 61 -11.77 23.06 14.47
N PHE A 62 -11.46 23.31 13.20
CA PHE A 62 -10.46 24.27 12.80
C PHE A 62 -10.91 25.06 11.56
N ARG A 63 -10.39 26.27 11.41
CA ARG A 63 -10.80 27.19 10.35
C ARG A 63 -10.42 26.61 8.98
N GLY A 64 -11.40 26.49 8.08
CA GLY A 64 -11.20 25.98 6.73
C GLY A 64 -11.28 24.46 6.56
N ARG A 65 -11.55 23.69 7.63
CA ARG A 65 -11.65 22.21 7.62
C ARG A 65 -12.40 21.64 6.42
N ASP A 66 -13.65 22.07 6.21
CA ASP A 66 -14.50 21.50 5.16
C ASP A 66 -14.10 21.98 3.76
N ARG A 67 -13.48 23.15 3.63
CA ARG A 67 -12.91 23.62 2.35
C ARG A 67 -11.67 22.81 1.98
N ALA A 68 -10.75 22.62 2.92
CA ALA A 68 -9.55 21.80 2.73
C ALA A 68 -9.92 20.35 2.39
N PHE A 69 -10.88 19.77 3.10
CA PHE A 69 -11.33 18.40 2.80
C PHE A 69 -11.95 18.28 1.40
N ARG A 70 -12.79 19.24 0.99
CA ARG A 70 -13.34 19.26 -0.39
C ARG A 70 -12.24 19.42 -1.44
N ALA A 71 -11.22 20.23 -1.19
CA ALA A 71 -10.09 20.38 -2.11
C ALA A 71 -9.30 19.07 -2.26
N LEU A 72 -9.09 18.35 -1.15
CA LEU A 72 -8.49 17.02 -1.19
C LEU A 72 -9.33 16.07 -2.07
N LEU A 73 -10.65 16.03 -1.87
CA LEU A 73 -11.53 15.18 -2.69
C LEU A 73 -11.52 15.56 -4.18
N ALA A 74 -11.46 16.85 -4.51
CA ALA A 74 -11.32 17.28 -5.89
C ALA A 74 -10.01 16.79 -6.53
N ALA A 75 -8.91 16.74 -5.75
CA ALA A 75 -7.63 16.25 -6.21
C ALA A 75 -7.61 14.73 -6.50
N LEU A 76 -8.54 13.93 -5.94
CA LEU A 76 -8.67 12.50 -6.29
C LEU A 76 -9.09 12.28 -7.76
N VAL A 77 -9.71 13.27 -8.40
CA VAL A 77 -10.09 13.18 -9.83
C VAL A 77 -8.86 13.24 -10.74
N ILE A 78 -7.77 13.83 -10.25
CA ILE A 78 -6.53 13.96 -11.02
C ILE A 78 -5.85 12.58 -11.09
N PRO A 79 -5.59 12.05 -12.30
CA PRO A 79 -4.87 10.78 -12.44
C PRO A 79 -3.47 10.89 -11.87
N ALA A 80 -3.04 9.89 -11.09
CA ALA A 80 -1.73 9.88 -10.45
C ALA A 80 -0.56 10.00 -11.45
N GLN A 81 -0.75 9.53 -12.68
CA GLN A 81 0.24 9.62 -13.76
C GLN A 81 0.51 11.07 -14.18
N VAL A 82 -0.48 11.97 -14.07
CA VAL A 82 -0.33 13.38 -14.43
C VAL A 82 0.53 14.12 -13.40
N SER A 83 0.38 13.79 -12.12
CA SER A 83 1.18 14.39 -11.03
C SER A 83 2.57 13.76 -10.87
N MET A 84 2.84 12.66 -11.56
CA MET A 84 4.06 11.87 -11.42
C MET A 84 5.33 12.62 -11.82
N MET A 85 5.32 13.31 -12.97
CA MET A 85 6.47 14.08 -13.44
C MET A 85 6.79 15.26 -12.50
N PRO A 86 5.82 16.10 -12.09
CA PRO A 86 6.04 17.12 -11.06
C PRO A 86 6.61 16.55 -9.75
N LEU A 87 6.06 15.44 -9.27
CA LEU A 87 6.53 14.78 -8.05
C LEU A 87 7.98 14.30 -8.17
N PHE A 88 8.34 13.68 -9.30
CA PHE A 88 9.71 13.27 -9.57
C PHE A 88 10.68 14.46 -9.53
N LEU A 89 10.33 15.58 -10.19
CA LEU A 89 11.16 16.79 -10.19
C LEU A 89 11.33 17.36 -8.79
N LEU A 90 10.28 17.35 -7.97
CA LEU A 90 10.32 17.79 -6.58
C LEU A 90 11.27 16.91 -5.75
N LEU A 91 11.14 15.59 -5.83
CA LEU A 91 12.04 14.69 -5.11
C LEU A 91 13.48 14.76 -5.62
N LYS A 92 13.68 15.03 -6.92
CA LYS A 92 15.01 15.26 -7.50
C LYS A 92 15.66 16.49 -6.88
N GLN A 93 14.92 17.59 -6.74
CA GLN A 93 15.40 18.81 -6.08
C GLN A 93 15.71 18.57 -4.59
N MET A 94 14.96 17.68 -3.93
CA MET A 94 15.20 17.30 -2.54
C MET A 94 16.32 16.25 -2.36
N GLY A 95 16.92 15.75 -3.45
CA GLY A 95 17.94 14.69 -3.38
C GLY A 95 17.40 13.33 -2.94
N LEU A 96 16.11 13.08 -3.11
CA LEU A 96 15.44 11.83 -2.69
C LEU A 96 15.27 10.81 -3.82
N VAL A 97 15.58 11.18 -5.07
CA VAL A 97 15.61 10.23 -6.20
C VAL A 97 16.70 9.18 -5.97
N ASN A 98 16.43 7.95 -6.40
CA ASN A 98 17.30 6.79 -6.21
C ASN A 98 17.55 6.45 -4.73
N THR A 99 16.52 6.61 -3.88
CA THR A 99 16.55 6.23 -2.47
C THR A 99 15.25 5.52 -2.06
N TYR A 100 15.30 4.66 -1.04
CA TYR A 100 14.09 4.07 -0.46
C TYR A 100 13.12 5.15 0.05
N VAL A 101 13.63 6.25 0.59
CA VAL A 101 12.81 7.37 1.08
C VAL A 101 12.01 7.98 -0.07
N GLY A 102 12.61 8.19 -1.24
CA GLY A 102 11.91 8.67 -2.42
C GLY A 102 10.80 7.73 -2.91
N ALA A 103 10.99 6.42 -2.74
CA ALA A 103 9.95 5.43 -3.04
C ALA A 103 8.81 5.43 -2.00
N ILE A 104 9.11 5.70 -0.73
CA ILE A 104 8.15 5.61 0.39
C ILE A 104 7.32 6.89 0.56
N VAL A 105 7.96 8.06 0.45
CA VAL A 105 7.36 9.35 0.86
C VAL A 105 6.02 9.64 0.17
N PRO A 106 5.85 9.45 -1.15
CA PRO A 106 4.58 9.76 -1.80
C PRO A 106 3.40 8.91 -1.32
N GLY A 107 3.68 7.67 -0.88
CA GLY A 107 2.66 6.75 -0.39
C GLY A 107 2.26 6.95 1.06
N MET A 108 2.98 7.79 1.83
CA MET A 108 2.80 7.87 3.28
C MET A 108 1.52 8.58 3.73
N ALA A 109 0.88 9.38 2.87
CA ALA A 109 -0.32 10.12 3.19
C ALA A 109 -1.20 10.25 1.93
N GLY A 110 -2.17 9.34 1.83
CA GLY A 110 -3.04 9.23 0.66
C GLY A 110 -4.41 9.82 0.92
N ILE A 111 -4.91 10.64 -0.01
CA ILE A 111 -6.21 11.31 0.13
C ILE A 111 -7.35 10.29 0.35
N PHE A 112 -7.32 9.16 -0.35
CA PHE A 112 -8.29 8.09 -0.17
C PHE A 112 -8.27 7.52 1.27
N GLY A 113 -7.09 7.34 1.86
CA GLY A 113 -6.96 6.88 3.24
C GLY A 113 -7.52 7.89 4.24
N ILE A 114 -7.23 9.18 4.06
CA ILE A 114 -7.79 10.25 4.87
C ILE A 114 -9.32 10.26 4.76
N PHE A 115 -9.86 10.13 3.55
CA PHE A 115 -11.29 10.05 3.30
C PHE A 115 -11.92 8.85 4.03
N LEU A 116 -11.38 7.65 3.85
CA LEU A 116 -11.88 6.42 4.49
C LEU A 116 -11.94 6.54 6.01
N VAL A 117 -10.83 6.92 6.64
CA VAL A 117 -10.77 7.10 8.09
C VAL A 117 -11.77 8.16 8.54
N ARG A 118 -11.87 9.29 7.83
CA ARG A 118 -12.80 10.36 8.18
C ARG A 118 -14.25 9.91 8.12
N GLN A 119 -14.65 9.15 7.10
CA GLN A 119 -16.02 8.64 6.99
C GLN A 119 -16.35 7.72 8.17
N TYR A 120 -15.43 6.84 8.54
CA TYR A 120 -15.63 5.95 9.66
C TYR A 120 -15.62 6.71 11.01
N ALA A 121 -14.68 7.64 11.20
CA ALA A 121 -14.58 8.45 12.41
C ALA A 121 -15.84 9.28 12.67
N ARG A 122 -16.56 9.71 11.62
CA ARG A 122 -17.84 10.41 11.76
C ARG A 122 -18.95 9.59 12.43
N SER A 123 -18.86 8.25 12.42
CA SER A 123 -19.83 7.38 13.11
C SER A 123 -19.73 7.44 14.64
N ILE A 124 -18.61 7.91 15.18
CA ILE A 124 -18.41 8.07 16.62
C ILE A 124 -19.30 9.24 17.11
N PRO A 125 -20.16 9.10 18.12
CA PRO A 125 -20.95 10.22 18.64
C PRO A 125 -20.05 11.33 19.19
N ASP A 126 -20.35 12.59 18.89
CA ASP A 126 -19.58 13.73 19.42
C ASP A 126 -19.73 13.87 20.96
N GLU A 127 -20.91 13.52 21.48
CA GLU A 127 -21.23 13.49 22.91
C GLU A 127 -20.25 12.62 23.73
N LEU A 128 -19.80 11.50 23.16
CA LEU A 128 -18.80 10.61 23.78
C LEU A 128 -17.46 11.33 23.99
N LEU A 129 -17.06 12.13 23.00
CA LEU A 129 -15.80 12.89 23.06
C LEU A 129 -15.93 14.10 23.98
N GLU A 130 -17.10 14.75 24.00
CA GLU A 130 -17.41 15.86 24.90
C GLU A 130 -17.44 15.41 26.37
N ALA A 131 -18.06 14.26 26.68
CA ALA A 131 -18.04 13.67 28.01
C ALA A 131 -16.61 13.39 28.49
N ALA A 132 -15.77 12.78 27.63
CA ALA A 132 -14.37 12.54 27.97
C ALA A 132 -13.57 13.83 28.24
N ARG A 133 -13.87 14.92 27.52
CA ARG A 133 -13.26 16.24 27.78
C ARG A 133 -13.72 16.83 29.12
N ILE A 134 -14.99 16.66 29.48
CA ILE A 134 -15.53 17.08 30.79
C ILE A 134 -14.84 16.31 31.92
N ASP A 135 -14.55 15.02 31.72
CA ASP A 135 -13.78 14.17 32.63
C ASP A 135 -12.26 14.50 32.65
N GLY A 136 -11.83 15.56 31.95
CA GLY A 136 -10.45 16.03 31.93
C GLY A 136 -9.51 15.25 31.02
N ALA A 137 -10.02 14.42 30.10
CA ALA A 137 -9.17 13.76 29.11
C ALA A 137 -8.70 14.73 28.02
N GLY A 138 -7.39 14.83 27.83
CA GLY A 138 -6.81 15.56 26.70
C GLY A 138 -7.02 14.84 25.35
N GLU A 139 -6.88 15.57 24.25
CA GLU A 139 -7.14 15.04 22.89
C GLU A 139 -6.32 13.78 22.54
N TRP A 140 -5.06 13.69 22.98
CA TRP A 140 -4.26 12.48 22.77
C TRP A 140 -4.83 11.27 23.52
N ARG A 141 -5.33 11.47 24.74
CA ARG A 141 -5.97 10.40 25.53
C ARG A 141 -7.26 9.95 24.86
N ILE A 142 -8.10 10.91 24.43
CA ILE A 142 -9.33 10.65 23.68
C ILE A 142 -9.02 9.86 22.40
N PHE A 143 -8.00 10.29 21.64
CA PHE A 143 -7.60 9.62 20.41
C PHE A 143 -7.20 8.16 20.66
N PHE A 144 -6.26 7.90 21.58
CA PHE A 144 -5.73 6.54 21.77
C PHE A 144 -6.69 5.60 22.52
N GLN A 145 -7.49 6.11 23.46
CA GLN A 145 -8.33 5.27 24.34
C GLN A 145 -9.76 5.11 23.83
N ILE A 146 -10.29 6.07 23.06
CA ILE A 146 -11.69 6.07 22.61
C ILE A 146 -11.76 5.90 21.10
N VAL A 147 -11.10 6.77 20.35
CA VAL A 147 -11.25 6.83 18.89
C VAL A 147 -10.54 5.67 18.20
N LEU A 148 -9.27 5.44 18.53
CA LEU A 148 -8.44 4.45 17.87
C LEU A 148 -8.99 3.01 17.98
N PRO A 149 -9.51 2.54 19.14
CA PRO A 149 -10.17 1.25 19.24
C PRO A 149 -11.38 1.10 18.31
N VAL A 150 -12.18 2.15 18.15
CA VAL A 150 -13.35 2.15 17.26
C VAL A 150 -12.92 2.15 15.79
N LEU A 151 -11.80 2.81 15.45
CA LEU A 151 -11.26 2.84 14.10
C LEU A 151 -10.57 1.54 13.68
N LYS A 152 -10.26 0.60 14.59
CA LYS A 152 -9.53 -0.64 14.25
C LYS A 152 -10.03 -1.35 12.99
N PRO A 153 -11.34 -1.56 12.75
CA PRO A 153 -11.81 -2.24 11.56
C PRO A 153 -11.43 -1.51 10.26
N ILE A 154 -11.60 -0.18 10.20
CA ILE A 154 -11.23 0.60 9.02
C ILE A 154 -9.71 0.71 8.83
N LEU A 155 -8.94 0.66 9.92
CA LEU A 155 -7.47 0.71 9.85
C LEU A 155 -6.88 -0.58 9.27
N VAL A 156 -7.50 -1.74 9.52
CA VAL A 156 -7.10 -2.98 8.85
C VAL A 156 -7.31 -2.87 7.35
N THR A 157 -8.48 -2.36 6.92
CA THR A 157 -8.77 -2.11 5.51
C THR A 157 -7.75 -1.15 4.89
N LEU A 158 -7.45 -0.03 5.55
CA LEU A 158 -6.46 0.93 5.10
C LEU A 158 -5.05 0.32 4.99
N ALA A 159 -4.65 -0.49 5.98
CA ALA A 159 -3.36 -1.18 5.97
C ALA A 159 -3.25 -2.11 4.75
N ILE A 160 -4.29 -2.90 4.48
CA ILE A 160 -4.34 -3.80 3.32
C ILE A 160 -4.20 -3.00 2.02
N PHE A 161 -5.03 -1.98 1.81
CA PHE A 161 -4.99 -1.18 0.59
C PHE A 161 -3.65 -0.47 0.40
N SER A 162 -3.06 0.04 1.48
CA SER A 162 -1.77 0.74 1.43
C SER A 162 -0.63 -0.23 1.11
N PHE A 163 -0.61 -1.40 1.75
CA PHE A 163 0.39 -2.43 1.49
C PHE A 163 0.27 -2.96 0.06
N LEU A 164 -0.92 -3.38 -0.37
CA LEU A 164 -1.15 -3.92 -1.71
C LEU A 164 -0.89 -2.87 -2.80
N GLY A 165 -1.26 -1.61 -2.55
CA GLY A 165 -0.96 -0.50 -3.43
C GLY A 165 0.55 -0.36 -3.65
N ALA A 166 1.33 -0.30 -2.56
CA ALA A 166 2.79 -0.18 -2.65
C ALA A 166 3.48 -1.46 -3.16
N TRP A 167 2.94 -2.64 -2.86
CA TRP A 167 3.45 -3.94 -3.32
C TRP A 167 3.33 -4.10 -4.83
N ASN A 168 2.16 -3.72 -5.37
CA ASN A 168 1.84 -3.84 -6.79
C ASN A 168 2.33 -2.65 -7.61
N ASP A 169 2.82 -1.59 -6.99
CA ASP A 169 3.27 -0.40 -7.71
C ASP A 169 4.50 -0.72 -8.55
N PHE A 170 4.31 -0.61 -9.85
CA PHE A 170 5.35 -0.78 -10.84
C PHE A 170 5.89 0.57 -11.31
N MET A 171 5.00 1.53 -11.59
CA MET A 171 5.37 2.74 -12.30
C MET A 171 6.24 3.66 -11.45
N TRP A 172 5.87 3.90 -10.19
CA TRP A 172 6.62 4.83 -9.37
C TRP A 172 8.04 4.34 -9.04
N PRO A 173 8.22 3.09 -8.56
CA PRO A 173 9.56 2.54 -8.35
C PRO A 173 10.41 2.51 -9.63
N LEU A 174 9.81 2.23 -10.79
CA LEU A 174 10.52 2.23 -12.08
C LEU A 174 11.13 3.60 -12.41
N ILE A 175 10.44 4.69 -12.06
CA ILE A 175 10.88 6.06 -12.37
C ILE A 175 11.84 6.59 -11.30
N VAL A 176 11.57 6.32 -10.02
CA VAL A 176 12.33 6.93 -8.91
C VAL A 176 13.57 6.13 -8.50
N LEU A 177 13.63 4.82 -8.77
CA LEU A 177 14.75 3.94 -8.40
C LEU A 177 15.54 3.53 -9.64
N SER A 178 16.67 4.20 -9.89
CA SER A 178 17.52 3.92 -11.05
C SER A 178 18.47 2.74 -10.80
N ASP A 179 18.96 2.56 -9.58
CA ASP A 179 19.91 1.50 -9.27
C ASP A 179 19.21 0.15 -9.13
N GLN A 180 19.72 -0.85 -9.84
CA GLN A 180 19.18 -2.21 -9.81
C GLN A 180 19.05 -2.73 -8.38
N GLY A 181 20.04 -2.49 -7.51
CA GLY A 181 20.03 -2.93 -6.11
C GLY A 181 18.91 -2.33 -5.25
N LEU A 182 18.23 -1.28 -5.70
CA LEU A 182 17.12 -0.64 -4.99
C LEU A 182 15.76 -1.06 -5.57
N GLN A 183 15.72 -1.65 -6.76
CA GLN A 183 14.48 -1.97 -7.45
C GLN A 183 13.56 -2.88 -6.63
N THR A 184 12.26 -2.65 -6.80
CA THR A 184 11.20 -3.50 -6.26
C THR A 184 11.02 -4.75 -7.13
N LEU A 185 10.42 -5.77 -6.55
CA LEU A 185 10.13 -7.04 -7.20
C LEU A 185 9.37 -6.89 -8.54
N PRO A 186 8.31 -6.06 -8.68
CA PRO A 186 7.65 -5.87 -9.97
C PRO A 186 8.56 -5.26 -11.04
N VAL A 187 9.42 -4.30 -10.67
CA VAL A 187 10.36 -3.63 -11.58
C VAL A 187 11.45 -4.58 -12.04
N ALA A 188 12.01 -5.34 -11.10
CA ALA A 188 13.03 -6.32 -11.40
C ALA A 188 12.49 -7.45 -12.29
N LEU A 189 11.28 -7.96 -12.00
CA LEU A 189 10.65 -9.00 -12.82
C LEU A 189 10.40 -8.54 -14.26
N ALA A 190 9.93 -7.30 -14.46
CA ALA A 190 9.77 -6.73 -15.80
C ALA A 190 11.11 -6.57 -16.54
N SER A 191 12.19 -6.31 -15.82
CA SER A 191 13.53 -6.25 -16.41
C SER A 191 14.04 -7.64 -16.79
N LEU A 192 13.86 -8.64 -15.91
CA LEU A 192 14.18 -10.05 -16.19
C LEU A 192 13.39 -10.59 -17.38
N SER A 193 12.11 -10.22 -17.50
CA SER A 193 11.25 -10.62 -18.63
C SER A 193 11.72 -10.05 -19.97
N ARG A 194 12.39 -8.91 -19.98
CA ARG A 194 12.99 -8.35 -21.20
C ARG A 194 14.31 -9.01 -21.56
N GLU A 195 15.07 -9.48 -20.57
CA GLU A 195 16.37 -10.13 -20.76
C GLU A 195 16.22 -11.62 -21.13
N HIS A 196 15.23 -12.30 -20.55
CA HIS A 196 15.02 -13.76 -20.68
C HIS A 196 13.75 -14.08 -21.49
N VAL A 197 13.58 -13.43 -22.64
CA VAL A 197 12.34 -13.52 -23.47
C VAL A 197 11.97 -14.96 -23.85
N MET A 198 12.94 -15.87 -23.88
CA MET A 198 12.75 -17.29 -24.25
C MET A 198 12.62 -18.25 -23.05
N ASP A 199 12.88 -17.80 -21.82
CA ASP A 199 12.86 -18.67 -20.63
C ASP A 199 11.50 -18.61 -19.91
N TYR A 200 10.49 -19.17 -20.59
CA TYR A 200 9.10 -19.19 -20.09
C TYR A 200 8.98 -19.78 -18.69
N GLU A 201 9.71 -20.86 -18.37
CA GLU A 201 9.61 -21.47 -17.04
C GLU A 201 10.23 -20.60 -15.93
N LEU A 202 11.28 -19.82 -16.25
CA LEU A 202 11.89 -18.88 -15.31
C LEU A 202 10.94 -17.72 -15.01
N MET A 203 10.26 -17.20 -16.03
CA MET A 203 9.26 -16.13 -15.89
C MET A 203 8.02 -16.56 -15.13
N MET A 204 7.55 -17.79 -15.35
CA MET A 204 6.47 -18.38 -14.54
C MET A 204 6.86 -18.50 -13.07
N ALA A 205 8.08 -18.97 -12.77
CA ALA A 205 8.57 -19.05 -11.40
C ALA A 205 8.64 -17.66 -10.73
N GLY A 206 9.12 -16.64 -11.44
CA GLY A 206 9.18 -15.26 -10.93
C GLY A 206 7.79 -14.66 -10.68
N SER A 207 6.82 -14.99 -11.52
CA SER A 207 5.42 -14.58 -11.35
C SER A 207 4.81 -15.19 -10.08
N VAL A 208 5.06 -16.48 -9.82
CA VAL A 208 4.63 -17.14 -8.58
C VAL A 208 5.22 -16.43 -7.35
N VAL A 209 6.53 -16.15 -7.35
CA VAL A 209 7.20 -15.45 -6.23
C VAL A 209 6.57 -14.07 -5.97
N THR A 210 6.09 -13.39 -7.01
CA THR A 210 5.45 -12.07 -6.89
C THR A 210 4.04 -12.15 -6.30
N VAL A 211 3.30 -13.20 -6.62
CA VAL A 211 1.92 -13.40 -6.18
C VAL A 211 1.82 -14.00 -4.76
N VAL A 212 2.77 -14.84 -4.36
CA VAL A 212 2.74 -15.55 -3.06
C VAL A 212 2.55 -14.60 -1.86
N PRO A 213 3.26 -13.46 -1.73
CA PRO A 213 3.07 -12.57 -0.58
C PRO A 213 1.68 -11.95 -0.50
N VAL A 214 1.07 -11.65 -1.66
CA VAL A 214 -0.32 -11.16 -1.74
C VAL A 214 -1.29 -12.24 -1.29
N LEU A 215 -1.09 -13.49 -1.72
CA LEU A 215 -1.91 -14.63 -1.29
C LEU A 215 -1.80 -14.89 0.21
N VAL A 216 -0.58 -14.87 0.75
CA VAL A 216 -0.34 -15.03 2.20
C VAL A 216 -1.05 -13.92 2.98
N LEU A 217 -0.89 -12.67 2.54
CA LEU A 217 -1.57 -11.53 3.16
C LEU A 217 -3.09 -11.69 3.12
N PHE A 218 -3.65 -12.08 1.97
CA PHE A 218 -5.07 -12.34 1.81
C PHE A 218 -5.56 -13.45 2.76
N LEU A 219 -4.87 -14.59 2.82
CA LEU A 219 -5.26 -15.71 3.69
C LEU A 219 -5.21 -15.34 5.19
N VAL A 220 -4.25 -14.50 5.59
CA VAL A 220 -4.14 -14.01 6.97
C VAL A 220 -5.24 -12.98 7.28
N LEU A 221 -5.63 -12.15 6.31
CA LEU A 221 -6.49 -11.00 6.52
C LEU A 221 -7.95 -11.16 6.04
N GLN A 222 -8.29 -12.25 5.35
CA GLN A 222 -9.64 -12.54 4.84
C GLN A 222 -10.73 -12.43 5.92
N ARG A 223 -10.41 -12.80 7.17
CA ARG A 223 -11.33 -12.71 8.31
C ARG A 223 -11.73 -11.27 8.67
N TYR A 224 -10.86 -10.29 8.41
CA TYR A 224 -11.14 -8.87 8.65
C TYR A 224 -11.83 -8.23 7.45
N TYR A 225 -11.53 -8.70 6.24
CA TYR A 225 -12.14 -8.22 4.99
C TYR A 225 -13.67 -8.40 4.99
N LEU A 226 -14.14 -9.56 5.47
CA LEU A 226 -15.57 -9.88 5.57
C LEU A 226 -16.30 -9.01 6.59
N GLN A 227 -15.66 -8.61 7.68
CA GLN A 227 -16.27 -7.76 8.71
C GLN A 227 -16.41 -6.30 8.26
N GLY A 228 -15.43 -5.79 7.50
CA GLY A 228 -15.42 -4.40 7.02
C GLY A 228 -16.43 -4.11 5.91
N LEU A 229 -16.68 -5.07 5.00
CA LEU A 229 -17.65 -4.93 3.90
C LEU A 229 -19.12 -4.97 4.37
N LEU A 230 -19.39 -5.76 5.42
CA LEU A 230 -20.76 -5.93 5.94
C LEU A 230 -21.25 -4.72 6.74
N LEU A 231 -20.35 -3.99 7.42
CA LEU A 231 -20.72 -2.78 8.19
C LEU A 231 -21.24 -1.63 7.30
N GLY A 232 -20.89 -1.59 6.01
CA GLY A 232 -21.42 -0.62 5.05
C GLY A 232 -22.74 -1.03 4.38
N SER A 233 -23.14 -2.30 4.51
CA SER A 233 -24.35 -2.85 3.86
C SER A 233 -25.56 -2.97 4.79
N VAL A 234 -25.40 -2.77 6.10
CA VAL A 234 -26.53 -2.72 7.03
C VAL A 234 -26.99 -1.26 7.17
N LYS A 235 -27.74 -0.79 6.17
CA LYS A 235 -28.76 0.27 6.29
C LYS A 235 -29.70 0.21 5.08
N GLY A 236 -30.60 -0.75 5.16
CA GLY A 236 -31.95 -0.75 4.60
C GLY A 236 -32.87 -1.19 5.73
#